data_AF-A0A804RHA0-F1
#
_entry.id   AF-A0A804RHA0-F1
#
_cell.length_a   1.000
_cell.length_b   1.000
_cell.length_c   1.000
_cell.angle_alpha   90.00
_cell.angle_beta   90.00
_cell.angle_gamma   90.00
#
_symmetry.space_group_name_H-M   'P 1'
#
loop_
_entity.id
_entity.type
_entity.pdbx_description
1 polymer ?
#
loop_
_entity_poly.entity_id
_entity_poly.type
_entity_poly.pdbx_seq_one_letter_code
_entity_poly.pdbx_strand_id
1 'polypeptide(L)'
;MKRFVYINDDSCRYSYCDNRISNTKYTLWNFLPKNLWEQFRRFMNQYFLLIACLQLWSRITPVSPATTWGPLIIIFIVSASKEAWDDYNRYLSDKKANERKIWLVKDGVRIQIKAQEVHVGDLVWLHENDEIPCDLVLIGTSDRQGICYVETAALDGETDLKTRTIPPISANLSVEQLGKVKGVIECPNPDNDIRRFDANMRLFLPIIDNEKSPLTINNTLLQSCYLRYTEWACGVAVYTGNETKSGISRGAAEPKFTAADQWYLMYPMEVEGPWYDFLIIPLRFELLCSIMIPISIKVCLQFESLLTLPVFVVLFGFGLQLLSQNLAVAKVSISKI
;
A
#
# COMPACT_ATOMS: atom_id res chain seq x y z
N MET A 1 -4.30 -27.14 5.14
CA MET A 1 -3.01 -27.59 4.58
C MET A 1 -1.91 -26.96 5.43
N LYS A 2 -0.84 -27.70 5.78
CA LYS A 2 0.27 -27.18 6.59
C LYS A 2 1.45 -26.85 5.66
N ARG A 3 2.18 -25.79 5.99
CA ARG A 3 3.42 -25.36 5.33
C ARG A 3 4.61 -25.85 6.15
N PHE A 4 5.63 -26.36 5.48
CA PHE A 4 6.85 -26.86 6.10
C PHE A 4 8.03 -25.99 5.68
N VAL A 5 8.60 -25.24 6.63
CA VAL A 5 9.75 -24.36 6.40
C VAL A 5 11.00 -25.05 6.93
N TYR A 6 11.95 -25.33 6.05
CA TYR A 6 13.23 -25.92 6.40
C TYR A 6 14.23 -24.81 6.74
N ILE A 7 14.87 -24.90 7.91
CA ILE A 7 15.78 -23.88 8.42
C ILE A 7 17.17 -24.08 7.81
N ASN A 8 17.75 -23.02 7.25
CA ASN A 8 19.08 -23.04 6.64
C ASN A 8 19.24 -24.14 5.56
N ASP A 9 18.20 -24.32 4.74
CA ASP A 9 18.18 -25.25 3.61
C ASP A 9 17.61 -24.56 2.36
N ASP A 10 18.38 -24.58 1.26
CA ASP A 10 18.00 -23.97 -0.02
C ASP A 10 17.05 -24.87 -0.86
N SER A 11 16.76 -26.10 -0.41
CA SER A 11 15.99 -27.09 -1.19
C SER A 11 14.59 -26.62 -1.62
N CYS A 12 13.89 -25.86 -0.75
CA CYS A 12 12.54 -25.36 -1.00
C CYS A 12 12.49 -23.88 -1.40
N ARG A 13 13.62 -23.26 -1.75
CA ARG A 13 13.73 -21.80 -1.95
C ARG A 13 12.73 -21.23 -2.98
N TYR A 14 12.45 -21.96 -4.06
CA TYR A 14 11.56 -21.53 -5.14
C TYR A 14 10.10 -21.94 -4.94
N SER A 15 9.75 -22.58 -3.82
CA SER A 15 8.36 -22.99 -3.53
C SER A 15 7.53 -21.87 -2.93
N TYR A 16 8.15 -20.76 -2.52
CA TYR A 16 7.54 -19.66 -1.80
C TYR A 16 7.70 -18.33 -2.53
N CYS A 17 6.88 -17.34 -2.16
CA CYS A 17 6.96 -16.01 -2.75
C CYS A 17 8.25 -15.26 -2.35
N ASP A 18 8.65 -14.30 -3.19
CA ASP A 18 9.78 -13.42 -2.92
C ASP A 18 9.46 -12.42 -1.78
N ASN A 19 10.49 -11.85 -1.14
CA ASN A 19 10.27 -10.84 -0.10
C ASN A 19 10.12 -9.42 -0.66
N ARG A 20 9.76 -9.29 -1.94
CA ARG A 20 9.60 -7.98 -2.59
C ARG A 20 8.27 -7.35 -2.21
N ILE A 21 8.35 -6.18 -1.59
CA ILE A 21 7.20 -5.35 -1.26
C ILE A 21 6.84 -4.47 -2.47
N SER A 22 5.57 -4.46 -2.87
CA SER A 22 5.07 -3.60 -3.95
C SER A 22 3.68 -3.07 -3.59
N ASN A 23 3.60 -1.80 -3.21
CA ASN A 23 2.38 -1.06 -2.91
C ASN A 23 1.92 -0.18 -4.09
N THR A 24 2.66 -0.20 -5.21
CA THR A 24 2.29 0.49 -6.46
C THR A 24 1.07 -0.15 -7.11
N LYS A 25 0.10 0.66 -7.52
CA LYS A 25 -1.10 0.20 -8.24
C LYS A 25 -0.84 -0.04 -9.72
N TYR A 26 0.08 0.73 -10.30
CA TYR A 26 0.33 0.74 -11.73
C TYR A 26 1.74 0.24 -12.05
N THR A 27 1.90 -0.24 -13.26
CA THR A 27 3.15 -0.43 -13.96
C THR A 27 3.23 0.61 -15.06
N LEU A 28 4.44 0.89 -15.56
CA LEU A 28 4.64 1.88 -16.64
C LEU A 28 3.74 1.63 -17.86
N TRP A 29 3.47 0.36 -18.19
CA TRP A 29 2.64 -0.03 -19.33
C TRP A 29 1.14 -0.04 -19.01
N ASN A 30 0.75 -0.43 -17.80
CA ASN A 30 -0.67 -0.54 -17.45
C ASN A 30 -1.27 0.76 -16.89
N PHE A 31 -0.43 1.78 -16.62
CA PHE A 31 -0.86 3.03 -16.00
C PHE A 31 -2.00 3.67 -16.77
N LEU A 32 -1.83 3.93 -18.07
CA LEU A 32 -2.84 4.62 -18.86
C LEU A 32 -4.18 3.86 -18.94
N PRO A 33 -4.24 2.59 -19.38
CA PRO A 33 -5.51 1.88 -19.50
C PRO A 33 -6.19 1.64 -18.15
N LYS A 34 -5.42 1.30 -17.11
CA LYS A 34 -5.97 1.01 -15.78
C LYS A 34 -6.47 2.27 -15.07
N ASN A 35 -5.69 3.36 -15.13
CA ASN A 35 -6.10 4.65 -14.58
C ASN A 35 -7.36 5.16 -15.29
N LEU A 36 -7.38 5.11 -16.62
CA LEU A 36 -8.53 5.54 -17.40
C LEU A 36 -9.79 4.70 -17.07
N TRP A 37 -9.63 3.39 -16.93
CA TRP A 37 -10.71 2.50 -16.49
C TRP A 37 -11.22 2.86 -15.09
N GLU A 38 -10.33 3.09 -14.12
CA GLU A 38 -10.70 3.50 -12.76
C GLU A 38 -11.39 4.86 -12.73
N GLN A 39 -10.95 5.81 -13.56
CA GLN A 39 -11.64 7.08 -13.73
C GLN A 39 -13.04 6.85 -14.30
N PHE A 40 -13.21 6.07 -15.38
CA PHE A 40 -14.52 5.81 -15.98
C PHE A 40 -15.43 4.89 -15.16
N ARG A 41 -14.94 4.23 -14.09
CA ARG A 41 -15.82 3.53 -13.13
C ARG A 41 -16.57 4.49 -12.21
N ARG A 42 -16.16 5.75 -12.09
CA ARG A 42 -16.88 6.76 -11.30
C ARG A 42 -18.10 7.23 -12.10
N PHE A 43 -19.28 7.16 -11.49
CA PHE A 43 -20.54 7.50 -12.17
C PHE A 43 -20.50 8.88 -12.84
N MET A 44 -20.01 9.92 -12.14
CA MET A 44 -19.89 11.27 -12.71
C MET A 44 -19.06 11.29 -14.00
N ASN A 45 -18.03 10.45 -14.10
CA ASN A 45 -17.18 10.39 -15.29
C ASN A 45 -17.87 9.68 -16.45
N GLN A 46 -18.72 8.68 -16.15
CA GLN A 46 -19.58 8.03 -17.15
C GLN A 46 -20.62 9.01 -17.69
N TYR A 47 -21.25 9.79 -16.81
CA TYR A 47 -22.19 10.84 -17.20
C TYR A 47 -21.54 11.86 -18.15
N PHE A 48 -20.40 12.44 -17.77
CA PHE A 48 -19.70 13.39 -18.63
C PHE A 48 -19.22 12.78 -19.95
N LEU A 49 -18.81 11.51 -19.94
CA LEU A 49 -18.42 10.79 -21.16
C LEU A 49 -19.63 10.58 -22.09
N LEU A 50 -20.78 10.17 -21.54
CA LEU A 50 -22.01 10.00 -22.31
C LEU A 50 -22.43 11.32 -22.96
N ILE A 51 -22.45 12.41 -22.20
CA ILE A 51 -22.74 13.75 -22.70
C ILE A 51 -21.75 14.15 -23.79
N ALA A 52 -20.44 13.94 -23.57
CA ALA A 52 -19.41 14.26 -24.56
C ALA A 52 -19.54 13.46 -25.87
N CYS A 53 -19.95 12.19 -25.79
CA CYS A 53 -20.25 11.33 -26.95
C CYS A 53 -21.50 11.80 -27.69
N LEU A 54 -22.58 12.14 -26.98
CA LEU A 54 -23.82 12.65 -27.57
C LEU A 54 -23.60 13.96 -28.35
N GLN A 55 -22.67 14.79 -27.88
CA GLN A 55 -22.33 16.06 -28.53
C GLN A 55 -21.46 15.91 -29.79
N LEU A 56 -20.87 14.74 -30.06
CA LEU A 56 -20.17 14.48 -31.32
C LEU A 56 -21.14 14.50 -32.52
N TRP A 57 -22.43 14.25 -32.29
CA TRP A 57 -23.47 14.34 -33.31
C TRP A 57 -23.98 15.79 -33.43
N SER A 58 -23.34 16.56 -34.32
CA SER A 58 -23.66 17.97 -34.58
C SER A 58 -25.11 18.24 -35.01
N ARG A 59 -25.86 17.21 -35.41
CA ARG A 59 -27.31 17.34 -35.69
C ARG A 59 -28.17 17.51 -34.44
N ILE A 60 -27.70 17.04 -33.29
CA ILE A 60 -28.49 16.99 -32.05
C ILE A 60 -28.15 18.18 -31.15
N THR A 61 -26.89 18.57 -31.11
CA THR A 61 -26.35 19.59 -30.21
C THR A 61 -25.92 20.85 -30.97
N PRO A 62 -26.30 22.07 -30.50
CA PRO A 62 -25.85 23.34 -31.07
C PRO A 62 -24.46 23.80 -30.54
N VAL A 63 -23.90 23.08 -29.57
CA VAL A 63 -22.65 23.40 -28.87
C VAL A 63 -21.46 22.73 -29.57
N SER A 64 -20.33 23.42 -29.71
CA SER A 64 -19.15 22.80 -30.32
C SER A 64 -18.62 21.64 -29.45
N PRO A 65 -18.24 20.48 -30.01
CA PRO A 65 -17.68 19.38 -29.22
C PRO A 65 -16.44 19.78 -28.43
N ALA A 66 -15.67 20.74 -28.97
CA ALA A 66 -14.43 21.24 -28.36
C ALA A 66 -14.66 21.88 -26.97
N THR A 67 -15.79 22.54 -26.73
CA THR A 67 -16.07 23.19 -25.44
C THR A 67 -16.37 22.20 -24.32
N THR A 68 -16.70 20.95 -24.63
CA THR A 68 -16.96 19.90 -23.63
C THR A 68 -15.79 18.94 -23.51
N TRP A 69 -15.24 18.49 -24.64
CA TRP A 69 -14.07 17.61 -24.64
C TRP A 69 -12.83 18.31 -24.07
N GLY A 70 -12.64 19.59 -24.34
CA GLY A 70 -11.49 20.37 -23.83
C GLY A 70 -11.38 20.33 -22.30
N PRO A 71 -12.38 20.82 -21.55
CA PRO A 71 -12.38 20.76 -20.08
C PRO A 71 -12.29 19.33 -19.54
N LEU A 72 -12.99 18.37 -20.16
CA LEU A 72 -13.00 16.98 -19.73
C LEU A 72 -11.62 16.31 -19.84
N ILE A 73 -10.91 16.53 -20.95
CA ILE A 73 -9.53 16.06 -21.16
C ILE A 73 -8.60 16.70 -20.13
N ILE A 74 -8.70 18.01 -19.90
CA ILE A 74 -7.87 18.70 -18.90
C ILE A 74 -8.08 18.10 -17.51
N ILE A 75 -9.33 17.89 -17.08
CA ILE A 75 -9.64 17.29 -15.79
C ILE A 75 -9.04 15.89 -15.67
N PHE A 76 -9.16 15.06 -16.70
CA PHE A 76 -8.59 13.71 -16.70
C PHE A 76 -7.06 13.70 -16.69
N ILE A 77 -6.41 14.61 -17.43
CA ILE A 77 -4.95 14.78 -17.39
C ILE A 77 -4.51 15.15 -15.98
N VAL A 78 -5.11 16.19 -15.37
CA VAL A 78 -4.76 16.65 -14.02
C VAL A 78 -4.94 15.53 -12.99
N SER A 79 -6.03 14.76 -13.10
CA SER A 79 -6.30 13.62 -12.23
C SER A 79 -5.30 12.49 -12.41
N ALA A 80 -4.97 12.16 -13.66
CA ALA A 80 -3.99 11.14 -13.98
C ALA A 80 -2.60 11.53 -13.49
N SER A 81 -2.20 12.80 -13.66
CA SER A 81 -0.92 13.31 -13.16
C SER A 81 -0.81 13.23 -11.64
N LYS A 82 -1.88 13.55 -10.91
CA LYS A 82 -1.92 13.39 -9.45
C LYS A 82 -1.74 11.92 -9.05
N GLU A 83 -2.51 11.01 -9.64
CA GLU A 83 -2.42 9.58 -9.32
C GLU A 83 -1.03 9.01 -9.69
N ALA A 84 -0.44 9.45 -10.81
CA ALA A 84 0.92 9.08 -11.21
C ALA A 84 1.96 9.54 -10.19
N TRP A 85 1.82 10.75 -9.67
CA TRP A 85 2.71 11.30 -8.64
C TRP A 85 2.61 10.50 -7.34
N ASP A 86 1.39 10.20 -6.90
CA ASP A 86 1.16 9.41 -5.69
C ASP A 86 1.71 7.99 -5.82
N ASP A 87 1.52 7.34 -6.97
CA ASP A 87 2.06 6.00 -7.24
C ASP A 87 3.60 6.01 -7.36
N TYR A 88 4.19 7.07 -7.91
CA TYR A 88 5.64 7.25 -7.95
C TYR A 88 6.25 7.40 -6.54
N ASN A 89 5.60 8.15 -5.65
CA ASN A 89 6.05 8.24 -4.26
C ASN A 89 5.95 6.90 -3.53
N ARG A 90 4.91 6.09 -3.81
CA ARG A 90 4.81 4.71 -3.30
C ARG A 90 5.97 3.85 -3.80
N TYR A 91 6.27 3.93 -5.11
CA TYR A 91 7.41 3.23 -5.69
C TYR A 91 8.73 3.58 -5.00
N LEU A 92 8.98 4.87 -4.73
CA LEU A 92 10.18 5.30 -4.02
C LEU A 92 10.26 4.72 -2.59
N SER A 93 9.13 4.69 -1.86
CA SER A 93 9.06 4.06 -0.53
C SER A 93 9.31 2.56 -0.59
N ASP A 94 8.69 1.87 -1.55
CA ASP A 94 8.85 0.43 -1.75
C ASP A 94 10.29 0.09 -2.11
N LYS A 95 10.92 0.89 -2.99
CA LYS A 95 12.33 0.75 -3.34
C LYS A 95 13.23 0.89 -2.11
N LYS A 96 12.97 1.90 -1.26
CA LYS A 96 13.71 2.08 0.00
C LYS A 96 13.56 0.88 0.94
N ALA A 97 12.36 0.32 1.06
CA ALA A 97 12.11 -0.86 1.90
C ALA A 97 12.81 -2.11 1.35
N ASN A 98 12.69 -2.36 0.04
CA ASN A 98 13.26 -3.53 -0.64
C ASN A 98 14.79 -3.53 -0.69
N GLU A 99 15.41 -2.34 -0.88
CA GLU A 99 16.86 -2.18 -0.95
C GLU A 99 17.52 -2.00 0.43
N ARG A 100 16.73 -1.99 1.51
CA ARG A 100 17.25 -1.94 2.88
C ARG A 100 18.22 -3.11 3.10
N LYS A 101 19.39 -2.80 3.65
CA LYS A 101 20.40 -3.82 3.95
C LYS A 101 20.06 -4.51 5.27
N ILE A 102 20.12 -5.82 5.27
CA ILE A 102 19.88 -6.67 6.45
C ILE A 102 20.99 -7.72 6.56
N TRP A 103 21.16 -8.29 7.75
CA TRP A 103 22.13 -9.35 7.99
C TRP A 103 21.47 -10.71 7.86
N LEU A 104 21.98 -11.52 6.94
CA LEU A 104 21.65 -12.93 6.78
C LEU A 104 22.75 -13.77 7.44
N VAL A 105 22.40 -14.83 8.16
CA VAL A 105 23.36 -15.81 8.69
C VAL A 105 23.28 -17.07 7.84
N LYS A 106 24.39 -17.43 7.19
CA LYS A 106 24.50 -18.66 6.41
C LYS A 106 25.77 -19.40 6.81
N ASP A 107 25.60 -20.64 7.27
CA ASP A 107 26.69 -21.53 7.70
C ASP A 107 27.66 -20.92 8.73
N GLY A 108 27.11 -20.09 9.62
CA GLY A 108 27.86 -19.37 10.66
C GLY A 108 28.48 -18.04 10.22
N VAL A 109 28.38 -17.67 8.94
CA VAL A 109 28.87 -16.40 8.41
C VAL A 109 27.72 -15.40 8.28
N ARG A 110 27.95 -14.16 8.73
CA ARG A 110 26.99 -13.06 8.57
C ARG A 110 27.27 -12.33 7.25
N ILE A 111 26.28 -12.28 6.37
CA ILE A 111 26.36 -11.69 5.04
C ILE A 111 25.31 -10.58 4.97
N GLN A 112 25.67 -9.44 4.38
CA GLN A 112 24.72 -8.35 4.21
C GLN A 112 24.01 -8.49 2.85
N ILE A 113 22.69 -8.61 2.87
CA ILE A 113 21.85 -8.74 1.67
C ILE A 113 20.77 -7.64 1.64
N LYS A 114 20.08 -7.50 0.51
CA LYS A 114 18.90 -6.62 0.43
C LYS A 114 17.69 -7.31 1.06
N ALA A 115 16.78 -6.55 1.66
CA ALA A 115 15.58 -7.09 2.30
C ALA A 115 14.72 -7.90 1.33
N GLN A 116 14.61 -7.49 0.06
CA GLN A 116 13.88 -8.25 -0.96
C GLN A 116 14.49 -9.63 -1.30
N GLU A 117 15.76 -9.86 -0.95
CA GLU A 117 16.50 -11.11 -1.24
C GLU A 117 16.35 -12.14 -0.12
N VAL A 118 15.60 -11.85 0.95
CA VAL A 118 15.25 -12.84 1.98
C VAL A 118 14.32 -13.89 1.41
N HIS A 119 14.64 -15.15 1.65
CA HIS A 119 13.79 -16.27 1.32
C HIS A 119 13.31 -16.96 2.59
N VAL A 120 12.27 -17.77 2.44
CA VAL A 120 11.71 -18.56 3.55
C VAL A 120 12.72 -19.62 3.97
N GLY A 121 12.99 -19.72 5.27
CA GLY A 121 14.02 -20.60 5.85
C GLY A 121 15.35 -19.92 6.14
N ASP A 122 15.55 -18.70 5.64
CA ASP A 122 16.74 -17.89 5.90
C ASP A 122 16.81 -17.45 7.37
N LEU A 123 18.04 -17.40 7.91
CA LEU A 123 18.32 -16.87 9.25
C LEU A 123 18.61 -15.38 9.15
N VAL A 124 17.75 -14.55 9.72
CA VAL A 124 17.89 -13.10 9.74
C VAL A 124 18.45 -12.67 11.09
N TRP A 125 19.56 -11.94 11.05
CA TRP A 125 20.17 -11.30 12.21
C TRP A 125 19.75 -9.84 12.26
N LEU A 126 19.14 -9.44 13.37
CA LEU A 126 18.65 -8.10 13.62
C LEU A 126 19.49 -7.46 14.71
N HIS A 127 19.78 -6.18 14.56
CA HIS A 127 20.37 -5.33 15.58
C HIS A 127 19.33 -4.42 16.23
N GLU A 128 19.71 -3.81 17.35
CA GLU A 128 18.86 -2.81 17.99
C GLU A 128 18.44 -1.71 17.00
N ASN A 129 17.15 -1.36 17.00
CA ASN A 129 16.51 -0.39 16.12
C ASN A 129 16.34 -0.81 14.66
N ASP A 130 16.69 -2.05 14.30
CA ASP A 130 16.39 -2.58 12.97
C ASP A 130 14.88 -2.80 12.80
N GLU A 131 14.41 -2.48 11.59
CA GLU A 131 13.05 -2.81 11.15
C GLU A 131 13.02 -4.26 10.64
N ILE A 132 12.06 -5.03 11.13
CA ILE A 132 11.91 -6.44 10.81
C ILE A 132 11.44 -6.59 9.34
N PRO A 133 12.20 -7.30 8.47
CA PRO A 133 11.96 -7.31 7.02
C PRO A 133 10.78 -8.19 6.59
N CYS A 134 10.45 -9.22 7.36
CA CYS A 134 9.43 -10.23 7.07
C CYS A 134 9.00 -10.92 8.37
N ASP A 135 8.05 -11.85 8.32
CA ASP A 135 7.63 -12.54 9.55
C ASP A 135 8.65 -13.62 9.93
N LEU A 136 9.28 -13.43 11.08
CA LEU A 136 10.32 -14.30 11.61
C LEU A 136 9.81 -15.10 12.82
N VAL A 137 10.32 -16.32 12.99
CA VAL A 137 10.27 -17.04 14.27
C VAL A 137 11.57 -16.77 15.01
N LEU A 138 11.47 -16.22 16.22
CA LEU A 138 12.61 -15.89 17.07
C LEU A 138 13.27 -17.18 17.57
N ILE A 139 14.59 -17.29 17.41
CA ILE A 139 15.38 -18.46 17.83
C ILE A 139 16.54 -18.11 18.77
N GLY A 140 16.91 -16.84 18.86
CA GLY A 140 18.00 -16.39 19.72
C GLY A 140 17.94 -14.88 19.95
N THR A 141 18.45 -14.44 21.08
CA THR A 141 18.51 -13.01 21.43
C THR A 141 19.68 -12.74 22.38
N SER A 142 20.10 -11.49 22.46
CA SER A 142 21.14 -11.00 23.36
C SER A 142 20.80 -11.17 24.84
N ASP A 143 19.51 -11.17 25.19
CA ASP A 143 19.08 -11.30 26.57
C ASP A 143 19.21 -12.75 27.09
N ARG A 144 19.70 -12.88 28.33
CA ARG A 144 19.95 -14.19 28.94
C ARG A 144 18.67 -14.96 29.28
N GLN A 145 17.54 -14.26 29.43
CA GLN A 145 16.25 -14.90 29.66
C GLN A 145 15.56 -15.28 28.34
N GLY A 146 16.17 -14.94 27.19
CA GLY A 146 15.62 -15.23 25.89
C GLY A 146 14.47 -14.30 25.49
N ILE A 147 14.45 -13.07 26.03
CA ILE A 147 13.41 -12.08 25.83
C ILE A 147 13.87 -11.00 24.86
N CYS A 148 13.01 -10.56 23.94
CA CYS A 148 13.23 -9.36 23.16
C CYS A 148 12.00 -8.44 23.14
N TYR A 149 12.24 -7.15 22.92
CA TYR A 149 11.18 -6.14 22.89
C TYR A 149 10.96 -5.64 21.46
N VAL A 150 9.70 -5.57 21.08
CA VAL A 150 9.29 -5.20 19.73
C VAL A 150 8.27 -4.07 19.81
N GLU A 151 8.54 -2.98 19.10
CA GLU A 151 7.59 -1.89 18.91
C GLU A 151 6.65 -2.22 17.75
N THR A 152 5.35 -2.21 17.99
CA THR A 152 4.32 -2.61 17.02
C THR A 152 3.49 -1.46 16.45
N ALA A 153 3.90 -0.21 16.68
CA ALA A 153 3.17 0.99 16.25
C ALA A 153 2.80 1.00 14.75
N ALA A 154 3.60 0.35 13.89
CA ALA A 154 3.32 0.23 12.47
C ALA A 154 2.15 -0.72 12.13
N LEU A 155 1.80 -1.66 13.01
CA LEU A 155 0.77 -2.68 12.78
C LEU A 155 -0.58 -2.32 13.41
N ASP A 156 -0.58 -1.86 14.65
CA ASP A 156 -1.79 -1.63 15.45
C ASP A 156 -1.95 -0.18 15.92
N GLY A 157 -0.95 0.68 15.69
CA GLY A 157 -0.94 2.06 16.19
C GLY A 157 -0.67 2.17 17.69
N GLU A 158 -0.37 1.07 18.38
CA GLU A 158 0.01 1.08 19.79
C GLU A 158 1.51 1.40 19.91
N THR A 159 1.85 2.34 20.79
CA THR A 159 3.26 2.70 21.07
C THR A 159 3.91 1.78 22.10
N ASP A 160 3.16 0.80 22.61
CA ASP A 160 3.62 -0.13 23.63
C ASP A 160 4.61 -1.14 23.05
N LEU A 161 5.59 -1.51 23.88
CA LEU A 161 6.56 -2.54 23.57
C LEU A 161 5.97 -3.90 23.89
N LYS A 162 5.93 -4.78 22.90
CA LYS A 162 5.50 -6.17 23.08
C LYS A 162 6.71 -7.05 23.34
N THR A 163 6.60 -7.87 24.38
CA THR A 163 7.63 -8.82 24.78
C THR A 163 7.49 -10.09 23.94
N ARG A 164 8.59 -10.57 23.35
CA ARG A 164 8.67 -11.83 22.61
C ARG A 164 9.72 -12.73 23.26
N THR A 165 9.52 -14.04 23.20
CA THR A 165 10.38 -15.01 23.88
C THR A 165 10.86 -16.09 22.90
N ILE A 166 12.11 -16.53 23.08
CA ILE A 166 12.64 -17.66 22.32
C ILE A 166 11.90 -18.95 22.74
N PRO A 167 11.67 -19.89 21.81
CA PRO A 167 11.11 -21.19 22.18
C PRO A 167 12.11 -21.98 23.05
N PRO A 168 11.65 -22.78 24.03
CA PRO A 168 12.53 -23.51 24.95
C PRO A 168 13.58 -24.39 24.26
N ILE A 169 13.24 -24.96 23.10
CA ILE A 169 14.13 -25.81 22.29
C ILE A 169 15.39 -25.06 21.80
N SER A 170 15.32 -23.73 21.75
CA SER A 170 16.41 -22.86 21.28
C SER A 170 17.20 -22.18 22.41
N ALA A 171 16.77 -22.33 23.67
CA ALA A 171 17.36 -21.62 24.81
C ALA A 171 18.84 -21.93 25.06
N ASN A 172 19.29 -23.15 24.73
CA ASN A 172 20.67 -23.60 24.93
C ASN A 172 21.57 -23.40 23.70
N LEU A 173 21.10 -22.73 22.65
CA LEU A 173 21.89 -22.50 21.44
C LEU A 173 22.91 -21.38 21.67
N SER A 174 24.20 -21.72 21.56
CA SER A 174 25.25 -20.71 21.47
C SER A 174 25.16 -19.90 20.17
N VAL A 175 25.74 -18.70 20.15
CA VAL A 175 25.77 -17.83 18.95
C VAL A 175 26.37 -18.54 17.73
N GLU A 176 27.38 -19.38 17.94
CA GLU A 176 27.99 -20.18 16.88
C GLU A 176 27.06 -21.28 16.35
N GLN A 177 26.28 -21.90 17.23
CA GLN A 177 25.30 -22.92 16.87
C GLN A 177 24.09 -22.32 16.16
N LEU A 178 23.67 -21.10 16.53
CA LEU A 178 22.57 -20.39 15.87
C LEU A 178 22.81 -20.26 14.36
N GLY A 179 24.04 -19.97 13.95
CA GLY A 179 24.36 -19.83 12.52
C GLY A 179 24.42 -21.13 11.73
N LYS A 180 24.41 -22.29 12.39
CA LYS A 180 24.47 -23.63 11.78
C LYS A 180 23.23 -24.47 12.08
N VAL A 181 22.22 -23.88 12.73
CA VAL A 181 21.02 -24.59 13.15
C VAL A 181 20.25 -25.07 11.92
N LYS A 182 19.80 -26.33 11.95
CA LYS A 182 18.90 -26.92 10.97
C LYS A 182 17.66 -27.42 11.68
N GLY A 183 16.54 -27.46 10.98
CA GLY A 183 15.27 -27.84 11.57
C GLY A 183 14.10 -27.66 10.62
N VAL A 184 12.90 -27.89 11.11
CA VAL A 184 11.64 -27.74 10.38
C VAL A 184 10.63 -27.00 11.24
N ILE A 185 10.00 -25.99 10.65
CA ILE A 185 8.86 -25.28 11.23
C ILE A 185 7.60 -25.70 10.47
N GLU A 186 6.71 -26.39 11.16
CA GLU A 186 5.37 -26.76 10.68
C GLU A 186 4.40 -25.63 11.03
N CYS A 187 4.07 -24.77 10.05
CA CYS A 187 3.21 -23.61 10.24
C CYS A 187 1.91 -23.74 9.43
N PRO A 188 0.85 -22.98 9.78
CA PRO A 188 -0.33 -22.89 8.93
C PRO A 188 -0.01 -22.16 7.62
N ASN A 189 -0.93 -22.22 6.67
CA ASN A 189 -0.87 -21.33 5.52
C ASN A 189 -0.99 -19.86 6.00
N PRO A 190 -0.40 -18.91 5.25
CA PRO A 190 -0.45 -17.49 5.59
C PRO A 190 -1.89 -16.98 5.84
N ASP A 191 -2.06 -16.18 6.89
CA ASP A 191 -3.31 -15.53 7.27
C ASP A 191 -3.05 -14.07 7.68
N ASN A 192 -4.12 -13.28 7.87
CA ASN A 192 -4.03 -11.88 8.31
C ASN A 192 -4.21 -11.69 9.84
N ASP A 193 -4.29 -12.76 10.62
CA ASP A 193 -4.50 -12.67 12.07
C ASP A 193 -3.17 -12.37 12.78
N ILE A 194 -2.91 -11.09 13.05
CA ILE A 194 -1.69 -10.61 13.74
C ILE A 194 -1.54 -11.14 15.18
N ARG A 195 -2.58 -11.77 15.75
CA ARG A 195 -2.59 -12.22 17.15
C ARG A 195 -2.38 -13.73 17.28
N ARG A 196 -2.48 -14.47 16.18
CA ARG A 196 -2.45 -15.93 16.19
C ARG A 196 -1.33 -16.46 15.32
N PHE A 197 -0.57 -17.41 15.86
CA PHE A 197 0.42 -18.17 15.10
C PHE A 197 0.59 -19.52 15.77
N ASP A 198 -0.13 -20.53 15.29
CA ASP A 198 -0.12 -21.87 15.88
C ASP A 198 0.78 -22.79 15.03
N ALA A 199 2.08 -22.81 15.35
CA ALA A 199 3.06 -23.60 14.63
C ALA A 199 3.78 -24.59 15.56
N ASN A 200 4.55 -25.51 14.98
CA ASN A 200 5.44 -26.39 15.74
C ASN A 200 6.84 -26.32 15.13
N MET A 201 7.85 -26.33 15.99
CA MET A 201 9.25 -26.31 15.60
C MET A 201 9.94 -27.59 16.02
N ARG A 202 10.78 -28.13 15.14
CA ARG A 202 11.70 -29.22 15.39
C ARG A 202 13.09 -28.79 14.99
N LEU A 203 14.07 -28.98 15.86
CA LEU A 203 15.47 -28.69 15.57
C LEU A 203 16.23 -30.00 15.36
N PHE A 204 17.04 -30.05 14.30
CA PHE A 204 17.96 -31.15 14.02
C PHE A 204 19.31 -30.79 14.65
N LEU A 205 19.40 -30.95 15.96
CA LEU A 205 20.65 -30.76 16.70
C LEU A 205 21.32 -32.11 16.92
N PRO A 206 22.66 -32.19 16.90
CA PRO A 206 23.37 -33.44 17.14
C PRO A 206 23.22 -34.00 18.57
N ILE A 207 22.64 -33.24 19.50
CA ILE A 207 22.67 -33.52 20.95
C ILE A 207 21.27 -33.50 21.60
N ILE A 208 20.25 -32.95 20.93
CA ILE A 208 18.92 -32.76 21.53
C ILE A 208 17.90 -33.58 20.76
N ASP A 209 17.07 -34.30 21.52
CA ASP A 209 16.00 -35.14 21.03
C ASP A 209 15.09 -34.35 20.07
N ASN A 210 14.55 -35.03 19.05
CA ASN A 210 13.81 -34.43 17.93
C ASN A 210 12.37 -34.04 18.34
N GLU A 211 12.24 -33.44 19.52
CA GLU A 211 10.99 -33.05 20.14
C GLU A 211 10.35 -31.87 19.41
N LYS A 212 9.02 -31.92 19.35
CA LYS A 212 8.22 -30.81 18.83
C LYS A 212 8.02 -29.78 19.93
N SER A 213 8.43 -28.54 19.67
CA SER A 213 8.10 -27.40 20.52
C SER A 213 6.96 -26.59 19.89
N PRO A 214 5.84 -26.33 20.60
CA PRO A 214 4.80 -25.47 20.08
C PRO A 214 5.29 -24.02 20.02
N LEU A 215 4.97 -23.34 18.92
CA LEU A 215 5.21 -21.93 18.73
C LEU A 215 3.87 -21.19 18.81
N THR A 216 3.91 -20.02 19.43
CA THR A 216 2.80 -19.07 19.51
C THR A 216 3.21 -17.73 18.89
N ILE A 217 2.29 -16.77 18.82
CA ILE A 217 2.62 -15.39 18.40
C ILE A 217 3.74 -14.77 19.27
N ASN A 218 3.89 -15.20 20.52
CA ASN A 218 4.94 -14.69 21.41
C ASN A 218 6.35 -15.09 20.96
N ASN A 219 6.48 -16.07 20.07
CA ASN A 219 7.73 -16.52 19.50
C ASN A 219 8.01 -15.93 18.11
N THR A 220 7.23 -14.94 17.66
CA THR A 220 7.38 -14.35 16.33
C THR A 220 7.69 -12.86 16.36
N LEU A 221 8.41 -12.42 15.31
CA LEU A 221 8.68 -11.04 15.00
C LEU A 221 7.97 -10.72 13.69
N LEU A 222 7.02 -9.79 13.70
CA LEU A 222 6.21 -9.48 12.52
C LEU A 222 6.89 -8.40 11.66
N GLN A 223 6.64 -8.45 10.35
CA GLN A 223 7.12 -7.43 9.41
C GLN A 223 6.68 -6.01 9.81
N SER A 224 7.56 -5.03 9.56
CA SER A 224 7.35 -3.59 9.83
C SER A 224 7.37 -3.19 11.32
N CYS A 225 7.55 -4.14 12.22
CA CYS A 225 7.87 -3.84 13.61
C CYS A 225 9.36 -3.49 13.79
N TYR A 226 9.69 -2.85 14.90
CA TYR A 226 11.07 -2.46 15.22
C TYR A 226 11.57 -3.21 16.46
N LEU A 227 12.80 -3.72 16.39
CA LEU A 227 13.47 -4.27 17.57
C LEU A 227 13.94 -3.12 18.47
N ARG A 228 13.62 -3.17 19.76
CA ARG A 228 13.99 -2.15 20.75
C ARG A 228 14.62 -2.80 21.97
N TYR A 229 15.50 -2.08 22.66
CA TYR A 229 16.11 -2.51 23.94
C TYR A 229 16.70 -3.93 23.91
N THR A 230 17.16 -4.35 22.74
CA THR A 230 17.69 -5.69 22.48
C THR A 230 18.85 -5.51 21.50
N GLU A 231 20.08 -5.80 21.93
CA GLU A 231 21.29 -5.55 21.13
C GLU A 231 21.26 -6.36 19.81
N TRP A 232 20.83 -7.62 19.91
CA TRP A 232 20.62 -8.47 18.74
C TRP A 232 19.51 -9.50 18.95
N ALA A 233 18.87 -9.86 17.84
CA ALA A 233 17.93 -10.96 17.77
C ALA A 233 18.18 -11.77 16.49
N CYS A 234 17.99 -13.08 16.56
CA CYS A 234 18.10 -13.98 15.42
C CYS A 234 16.74 -14.67 15.21
N GLY A 235 16.26 -14.65 13.98
CA GLY A 235 14.98 -15.27 13.62
C GLY A 235 15.02 -15.98 12.28
N VAL A 236 14.16 -16.98 12.11
CA VAL A 236 13.98 -17.74 10.87
C VAL A 236 12.83 -17.11 10.08
N ALA A 237 13.04 -16.76 8.81
CA ALA A 237 11.98 -16.27 7.94
C ALA A 237 10.93 -17.36 7.64
N VAL A 238 9.67 -17.12 8.03
CA VAL A 238 8.57 -18.07 7.82
C VAL A 238 7.64 -17.60 6.69
N TYR A 239 7.27 -16.32 6.71
CA TYR A 239 6.47 -15.70 5.65
C TYR A 239 7.20 -14.48 5.10
N THR A 240 7.21 -14.34 3.77
CA THR A 240 7.91 -13.29 3.03
C THR A 240 6.93 -12.51 2.16
N GLY A 241 7.28 -11.27 1.83
CA GLY A 241 6.60 -10.47 0.82
C GLY A 241 5.11 -10.26 1.11
N ASN A 242 4.26 -10.71 0.17
CA ASN A 242 2.81 -10.58 0.26
C ASN A 242 2.16 -11.63 1.19
N GLU A 243 2.90 -12.64 1.63
CA GLU A 243 2.41 -13.67 2.55
C GLU A 243 2.63 -13.32 4.03
N THR A 244 3.33 -12.23 4.34
CA THR A 244 3.41 -11.75 5.73
C THR A 244 2.03 -11.34 6.22
N LYS A 245 1.80 -11.38 7.53
CA LYS A 245 0.52 -10.99 8.12
C LYS A 245 0.13 -9.55 7.76
N SER A 246 1.11 -8.65 7.72
CA SER A 246 0.93 -7.27 7.25
C SER A 246 0.80 -7.17 5.73
N GLY A 247 1.48 -8.02 4.96
CA GLY A 247 1.36 -8.15 3.50
C GLY A 247 -0.04 -8.51 3.05
N ILE A 248 -0.65 -9.50 3.70
CA ILE A 248 -2.03 -9.95 3.39
C ILE A 248 -3.04 -8.87 3.79
N SER A 249 -2.81 -8.19 4.92
CA SER A 249 -3.69 -7.12 5.41
C SER A 249 -3.69 -5.88 4.52
N ARG A 250 -2.66 -5.70 3.67
CA ARG A 250 -2.55 -4.59 2.71
C ARG A 250 -3.48 -4.72 1.50
N GLY A 251 -4.42 -5.68 1.48
CA GLY A 251 -5.32 -6.02 0.38
C GLY A 251 -5.69 -4.84 -0.53
N ALA A 252 -5.77 -5.12 -1.84
CA ALA A 252 -5.95 -4.10 -2.89
C ALA A 252 -6.98 -3.06 -2.45
N ALA A 253 -6.54 -1.80 -2.29
CA ALA A 253 -7.40 -0.72 -1.81
C ALA A 253 -8.62 -0.63 -2.72
N GLU A 254 -9.76 -1.16 -2.27
CA GLU A 254 -11.00 -1.01 -2.99
C GLU A 254 -11.31 0.49 -3.03
N PRO A 255 -11.71 1.02 -4.20
CA PRO A 255 -12.13 2.41 -4.27
C PRO A 255 -13.30 2.57 -3.30
N LYS A 256 -13.08 3.30 -2.21
CA LYS A 256 -14.12 3.67 -1.26
C LYS A 256 -15.12 4.55 -2.00
N PHE A 257 -16.21 3.97 -2.45
CA PHE A 257 -17.36 4.74 -2.91
C PHE A 257 -17.94 5.44 -1.68
N THR A 258 -18.02 6.76 -1.73
CA THR A 258 -18.63 7.53 -0.65
C THR A 258 -20.14 7.30 -0.74
N ALA A 259 -20.81 7.02 0.38
CA ALA A 259 -22.27 6.75 0.41
C ALA A 259 -23.14 7.89 -0.16
N ALA A 260 -22.55 9.07 -0.43
CA ALA A 260 -23.18 10.18 -1.13
C ALA A 260 -23.45 9.93 -2.62
N ASP A 261 -22.95 8.83 -3.22
CA ASP A 261 -23.02 8.58 -4.67
C ASP A 261 -24.31 7.88 -5.16
N GLN A 262 -25.37 7.72 -4.35
CA GLN A 262 -26.55 6.90 -4.71
C GLN A 262 -27.93 7.59 -4.72
N TRP A 263 -28.04 8.90 -4.49
CA TRP A 263 -29.34 9.54 -4.25
C TRP A 263 -30.27 9.69 -5.49
N TYR A 264 -29.76 9.51 -6.72
CA TYR A 264 -30.51 9.76 -7.96
C TYR A 264 -31.02 8.47 -8.66
N LEU A 265 -30.84 7.28 -8.07
CA LEU A 265 -31.29 5.99 -8.63
C LEU A 265 -32.80 5.70 -8.45
N MET A 266 -33.60 6.69 -8.06
CA MET A 266 -35.06 6.54 -7.89
C MET A 266 -35.80 7.48 -8.84
N TYR A 267 -36.19 6.98 -10.02
CA TYR A 267 -37.25 7.63 -10.80
C TYR A 267 -38.19 6.57 -11.40
N PRO A 268 -39.50 6.61 -11.09
CA PRO A 268 -40.47 5.68 -11.67
C PRO A 268 -40.83 6.07 -13.10
N MET A 269 -40.89 5.06 -13.98
CA MET A 269 -41.12 5.16 -15.41
C MET A 269 -42.60 4.98 -15.75
N GLU A 270 -43.35 6.07 -15.92
CA GLU A 270 -44.66 6.04 -16.59
C GLU A 270 -44.85 7.36 -17.35
N VAL A 271 -44.94 7.31 -18.69
CA VAL A 271 -45.91 8.02 -19.55
C VAL A 271 -45.58 7.69 -21.02
N GLU A 272 -46.57 7.15 -21.71
CA GLU A 272 -46.57 6.76 -23.12
C GLU A 272 -46.48 7.98 -24.05
N GLY A 273 -45.54 7.94 -24.99
CA GLY A 273 -45.38 8.92 -26.07
C GLY A 273 -44.72 8.28 -27.30
N PRO A 274 -44.73 8.96 -28.47
CA PRO A 274 -44.16 8.43 -29.71
C PRO A 274 -42.72 7.96 -29.50
N TRP A 275 -42.36 6.77 -30.01
CA TRP A 275 -41.16 6.01 -29.63
C TRP A 275 -39.81 6.74 -29.80
N TYR A 276 -39.76 7.86 -30.51
CA TYR A 276 -38.56 8.69 -30.68
C TYR A 276 -38.64 10.07 -29.96
N ASP A 277 -39.84 10.58 -29.67
CA ASP A 277 -40.01 11.88 -29.00
C ASP A 277 -39.72 11.79 -27.50
N PHE A 278 -39.98 10.62 -26.89
CA PHE A 278 -39.54 10.28 -25.54
C PHE A 278 -38.02 10.22 -25.41
N LEU A 279 -37.26 10.06 -26.49
CA LEU A 279 -35.81 10.06 -26.43
C LEU A 279 -35.25 11.47 -26.61
N ILE A 280 -35.66 12.20 -27.65
CA ILE A 280 -34.97 13.43 -28.07
C ILE A 280 -35.24 14.62 -27.13
N ILE A 281 -36.47 14.76 -26.64
CA ILE A 281 -36.88 15.90 -25.79
C ILE A 281 -36.22 15.83 -24.39
N PRO A 282 -36.29 14.71 -23.65
CA PRO A 282 -35.57 14.62 -22.40
C PRO A 282 -34.05 14.61 -22.61
N LEU A 283 -33.49 14.07 -23.71
CA LEU A 283 -32.05 14.21 -23.97
C LEU A 283 -31.63 15.67 -24.14
N ARG A 284 -32.44 16.49 -24.83
CA ARG A 284 -32.18 17.93 -24.98
C ARG A 284 -32.34 18.67 -23.64
N PHE A 285 -33.36 18.31 -22.85
CA PHE A 285 -33.56 18.88 -21.52
C PHE A 285 -32.44 18.46 -20.55
N GLU A 286 -32.02 17.20 -20.58
CA GLU A 286 -30.87 16.65 -19.86
C GLU A 286 -29.57 17.36 -20.29
N LEU A 287 -29.36 17.62 -21.57
CA LEU A 287 -28.22 18.42 -22.06
C LEU A 287 -28.28 19.87 -21.56
N LEU A 288 -29.46 20.49 -21.50
CA LEU A 288 -29.67 21.82 -20.91
C LEU A 288 -29.46 21.81 -19.37
N CYS A 289 -29.94 20.77 -18.69
CA CYS A 289 -29.75 20.55 -17.25
C CYS A 289 -28.32 20.11 -16.91
N SER A 290 -27.57 19.55 -17.84
CA SER A 290 -26.13 19.23 -17.67
C SER A 290 -25.30 20.50 -17.55
N ILE A 291 -25.78 21.63 -18.09
CA ILE A 291 -25.20 22.97 -17.87
C ILE A 291 -25.46 23.42 -16.42
N MET A 292 -26.54 22.93 -15.79
CA MET A 292 -26.93 23.20 -14.39
C MET A 292 -26.14 22.40 -13.35
N ILE A 293 -25.55 21.25 -13.71
CA ILE A 293 -24.51 20.57 -12.91
C ILE A 293 -23.19 21.07 -13.46
N PRO A 294 -22.66 22.20 -12.96
CA PRO A 294 -21.52 22.78 -13.62
C PRO A 294 -20.36 21.80 -13.51
N ILE A 295 -19.65 21.60 -14.63
CA ILE A 295 -18.35 20.93 -14.67
C ILE A 295 -17.44 21.51 -13.57
N SER A 296 -17.69 22.77 -13.16
CA SER A 296 -17.08 23.42 -12.01
C SER A 296 -17.24 22.67 -10.68
N ILE A 297 -18.31 21.90 -10.39
CA ILE A 297 -18.40 21.10 -9.14
C ILE A 297 -17.31 20.03 -9.13
N LYS A 298 -17.16 19.30 -10.24
CA LYS A 298 -16.11 18.29 -10.37
C LYS A 298 -14.74 18.95 -10.35
N VAL A 299 -14.56 20.07 -11.07
CA VAL A 299 -13.31 20.83 -11.01
C VAL A 299 -13.03 21.28 -9.58
N CYS A 300 -13.97 21.88 -8.86
CA CYS A 300 -13.82 22.33 -7.48
C CYS A 300 -13.43 21.19 -6.53
N LEU A 301 -14.14 20.05 -6.57
CA LEU A 301 -13.82 18.89 -5.72
C LEU A 301 -12.42 18.32 -6.07
N GLN A 302 -12.05 18.28 -7.36
CA GLN A 302 -10.72 17.87 -7.78
C GLN A 302 -9.66 18.90 -7.34
N PHE A 303 -9.95 20.19 -7.48
CA PHE A 303 -9.05 21.31 -7.17
C PHE A 303 -8.77 21.38 -5.67
N GLU A 304 -9.78 21.16 -4.84
CA GLU A 304 -9.65 21.03 -3.40
C GLU A 304 -8.73 19.85 -3.04
N SER A 305 -8.87 18.73 -3.74
CA SER A 305 -7.95 17.59 -3.59
C SER A 305 -6.54 17.82 -4.18
N LEU A 306 -6.35 18.82 -5.05
CA LEU A 306 -5.03 19.23 -5.57
C LEU A 306 -4.35 20.26 -4.67
N LEU A 307 -5.13 21.11 -4.01
CA LEU A 307 -4.63 22.04 -2.99
C LEU A 307 -3.99 21.31 -1.80
N THR A 308 -4.32 20.04 -1.57
CA THR A 308 -3.63 19.21 -0.56
C THR A 308 -2.27 18.68 -1.03
N LEU A 309 -1.89 18.85 -2.30
CA LEU A 309 -0.55 18.47 -2.78
C LEU A 309 0.47 19.51 -2.29
N PRO A 310 1.59 19.10 -1.66
CA PRO A 310 2.58 20.02 -1.14
C PRO A 310 3.16 20.94 -2.25
N VAL A 311 3.25 20.45 -3.49
CA VAL A 311 3.72 21.24 -4.64
C VAL A 311 2.77 22.41 -4.94
N PHE A 312 1.45 22.20 -4.84
CA PHE A 312 0.47 23.25 -5.09
C PHE A 312 0.39 24.24 -3.92
N VAL A 313 0.54 23.78 -2.68
CA VAL A 313 0.68 24.67 -1.51
C VAL A 313 1.91 25.58 -1.65
N VAL A 314 3.05 25.03 -2.11
CA VAL A 314 4.26 25.82 -2.34
C VAL A 314 4.08 26.81 -3.49
N LEU A 315 3.56 26.38 -4.64
CA LEU A 315 3.35 27.26 -5.80
C LEU A 315 2.28 28.33 -5.56
N PHE A 316 1.17 27.97 -4.93
CA PHE A 316 0.08 28.89 -4.61
C PHE A 316 0.49 29.86 -3.49
N GLY A 317 1.26 29.38 -2.50
CA GLY A 317 1.89 30.23 -1.49
C GLY A 317 2.85 31.25 -2.10
N PHE A 318 3.71 30.81 -3.02
CA PHE A 318 4.63 31.71 -3.74
C PHE A 318 3.88 32.72 -4.64
N GLY A 319 2.82 32.26 -5.32
CA GLY A 319 1.94 33.10 -6.14
C GLY A 319 1.22 34.17 -5.33
N LEU A 320 0.65 33.81 -4.17
CA LEU A 320 0.02 34.75 -3.23
C LEU A 320 1.03 35.76 -2.68
N GLN A 321 2.27 35.32 -2.40
CA GLN A 321 3.31 36.21 -1.91
C GLN A 321 3.76 37.22 -3.00
N LEU A 322 3.87 36.78 -4.25
CA LEU A 322 4.13 37.67 -5.39
C LEU A 322 2.95 38.63 -5.63
N LEU A 323 1.70 38.16 -5.50
CA LEU A 323 0.52 39.01 -5.66
C LEU A 323 0.42 40.06 -4.54
N SER A 324 0.72 39.66 -3.30
CA SER A 324 0.85 40.54 -2.13
C SER A 324 1.92 41.62 -2.36
N GLN A 325 3.11 41.25 -2.86
CA GLN A 325 4.16 42.21 -3.19
C GLN A 325 3.75 43.17 -4.32
N ASN A 326 3.11 42.68 -5.39
CA ASN A 326 2.64 43.53 -6.48
C ASN A 326 1.51 44.48 -6.04
N LEU A 327 0.60 44.04 -5.17
CA LEU A 327 -0.44 44.90 -4.59
C LEU A 327 0.15 45.94 -3.63
N ALA A 328 1.20 45.60 -2.88
CA ALA A 328 1.93 46.56 -2.03
C ALA A 328 2.62 47.64 -2.88
N VAL A 329 3.29 47.25 -3.97
CA VAL A 329 3.91 48.19 -4.93
C VAL A 329 2.86 49.07 -5.61
N ALA A 330 1.73 48.49 -6.03
CA ALA A 330 0.63 49.26 -6.63
C ALA A 330 0.02 50.27 -5.65
N LYS A 331 -0.18 49.91 -4.37
CA LYS A 331 -0.66 50.85 -3.34
C LYS A 331 0.31 52.01 -3.10
N VAL A 332 1.63 51.76 -3.14
CA VAL A 332 2.64 52.82 -3.00
C VAL A 332 2.66 53.74 -4.22
N SER A 333 2.44 53.21 -5.43
CA SER A 333 2.37 54.03 -6.65
C SER A 333 1.11 54.91 -6.70
N ILE A 334 -0.04 54.38 -6.25
CA ILE A 334 -1.30 55.15 -6.20
C ILE A 334 -1.25 56.22 -5.11
N SER A 335 -0.49 56.03 -4.02
CA SER A 335 -0.30 57.05 -2.99
C SER A 335 0.65 58.20 -3.39
N LYS A 336 1.34 58.11 -4.54
CA LYS A 336 2.24 59.15 -5.07
C LYS A 336 1.63 59.96 -6.22
N ILE A 337 0.37 59.70 -6.56
CA ILE A 337 -0.47 60.51 -7.45
C ILE A 337 -1.47 61.23 -6.55
#